data_AF-A0A7S1DDE2-F1
#
_entry.id   AF-A0A7S1DDE2-F1
#
_cell.length_a   1.000
_cell.length_b   1.000
_cell.length_c   1.000
_cell.angle_alpha   90.00
_cell.angle_beta   90.00
_cell.angle_gamma   90.00
#
_symmetry.space_group_name_H-M   'P 1'
#
loop_
_entity.id
_entity.type
_entity.pdbx_description
1 polymer ?
#
loop_
_entity_poly.entity_id
_entity_poly.type
_entity_poly.pdbx_seq_one_letter_code
_entity_poly.pdbx_strand_id
1 'polypeptide(L)'
;RSAVPAVTAPLRSSLRASTTTTPTTKRVSFGRTQVRKYPIILGDHPECSSGPPFTIDWEYIKSKDVPVDVYEASKPVRRTVEQLNVDGAIRLDLLLRGGVSSRDVHSTITTIQTIQKQRSRTVTLLPFSKLQEAASVGRSILNHNKNNNHNKKKNKKKSNMASHNNVTKLQS
;
A
#
# COMPACT_ATOMS: atom_id res chain seq x y z
N ARG A 1 38.32 25.88 -62.81
CA ARG A 1 38.14 24.79 -63.79
C ARG A 1 38.99 23.61 -63.33
N SER A 2 38.43 22.63 -62.63
CA SER A 2 39.09 21.35 -62.37
C SER A 2 38.01 20.28 -62.30
N ALA A 3 38.17 19.27 -63.14
CA ALA A 3 37.19 18.24 -63.45
C ALA A 3 37.33 17.04 -62.52
N VAL A 4 36.19 16.45 -62.13
CA VAL A 4 36.11 15.20 -61.35
C VAL A 4 36.14 14.02 -62.33
N PRO A 5 37.01 13.00 -62.15
CA PRO A 5 36.91 11.77 -62.93
C PRO A 5 35.90 10.81 -62.31
N ALA A 6 34.96 10.35 -63.15
CA ALA A 6 34.07 9.23 -62.87
C ALA A 6 34.89 7.94 -62.83
N VAL A 7 34.89 7.23 -61.69
CA VAL A 7 35.47 5.89 -61.57
C VAL A 7 34.35 4.87 -61.72
N THR A 8 34.26 4.30 -62.91
CA THR A 8 33.38 3.18 -63.26
C THR A 8 33.89 1.93 -62.55
N ALA A 9 33.15 1.41 -61.57
CA ALA A 9 33.46 0.13 -60.95
C ALA A 9 33.13 -1.03 -61.91
N PRO A 10 34.00 -2.04 -62.07
CA PRO A 10 33.71 -3.20 -62.89
C PRO A 10 32.69 -4.11 -62.19
N LEU A 11 31.66 -4.54 -62.93
CA LEU A 11 30.78 -5.66 -62.57
C LEU A 11 31.62 -6.94 -62.51
N ARG A 12 32.05 -7.34 -61.30
CA ARG A 12 32.68 -8.65 -61.09
C ARG A 12 31.60 -9.72 -60.94
N SER A 13 31.28 -10.37 -62.06
CA SER A 13 30.72 -11.72 -62.01
C SER A 13 31.81 -12.66 -61.48
N SER A 14 31.54 -13.31 -60.36
CA SER A 14 32.26 -14.53 -59.99
C SER A 14 31.41 -15.31 -59.00
N LEU A 15 30.60 -16.21 -59.56
CA LEU A 15 30.06 -17.33 -58.82
C LEU A 15 31.24 -18.22 -58.41
N ARG A 16 31.87 -17.90 -57.28
CA ARG A 16 32.86 -18.78 -56.65
C ARG A 16 32.09 -19.80 -55.82
N ALA A 17 31.78 -20.93 -56.44
CA ALA A 17 31.38 -22.13 -55.73
C ALA A 17 32.58 -22.67 -54.92
N SER A 18 32.25 -23.30 -53.79
CA SER A 18 33.11 -24.01 -52.83
C SER A 18 33.90 -23.17 -51.82
N THR A 19 33.30 -23.01 -50.63
CA THR A 19 33.79 -23.66 -49.40
C THR A 19 32.56 -23.99 -48.55
N THR A 20 32.39 -25.28 -48.22
CA THR A 20 31.50 -25.85 -47.20
C THR A 20 30.93 -24.83 -46.22
N THR A 21 29.68 -24.41 -46.44
CA THR A 21 28.89 -23.75 -45.40
C THR A 21 28.54 -24.82 -44.36
N THR A 22 29.40 -25.01 -43.36
CA THR A 22 28.98 -25.68 -42.13
C THR A 22 27.75 -24.93 -41.63
N PRO A 23 26.61 -25.59 -41.40
CA PRO A 23 25.42 -24.90 -40.91
C PRO A 23 25.79 -24.23 -39.59
N THR A 24 25.88 -22.90 -39.57
CA THR A 24 26.06 -22.15 -38.34
C THR A 24 24.78 -22.34 -37.54
N THR A 25 24.81 -23.30 -36.62
CA THR A 25 23.68 -23.58 -35.75
C THR A 25 23.42 -22.33 -34.92
N LYS A 26 22.24 -21.74 -35.10
CA LYS A 26 21.80 -20.62 -34.27
C LYS A 26 21.68 -21.16 -32.85
N ARG A 27 22.60 -20.76 -31.96
CA ARG A 27 22.60 -21.15 -30.55
C ARG A 27 22.11 -20.00 -29.71
N VAL A 28 21.10 -20.26 -28.89
CA VAL A 28 20.68 -19.37 -27.81
C VAL A 28 21.47 -19.74 -26.56
N SER A 29 22.01 -18.75 -25.86
CA SER A 29 22.62 -18.93 -24.55
C SER A 29 22.09 -17.88 -23.60
N PHE A 30 21.93 -18.25 -22.34
CA PHE A 30 21.54 -17.35 -21.29
C PHE A 30 22.79 -16.86 -20.56
N GLY A 31 22.80 -15.59 -20.19
CA GLY A 31 23.96 -14.95 -19.56
C GLY A 31 24.03 -15.21 -18.04
N ARG A 32 23.94 -14.12 -17.27
CA ARG A 32 24.02 -14.14 -15.81
C ARG A 32 22.72 -13.67 -15.19
N THR A 33 22.39 -14.20 -14.02
CA THR A 33 21.23 -13.80 -13.21
C THR A 33 21.67 -12.86 -12.11
N GLN A 34 20.89 -11.81 -11.89
CA GLN A 34 21.03 -10.90 -10.76
C GLN A 34 19.90 -11.14 -9.75
N VAL A 35 20.25 -11.45 -8.51
CA VAL A 35 19.27 -11.67 -7.44
C VAL A 35 19.20 -10.43 -6.56
N ARG A 36 18.00 -9.87 -6.38
CA ARG A 36 17.75 -8.76 -5.45
C ARG A 36 17.21 -9.33 -4.15
N LYS A 37 17.82 -8.93 -3.03
CA LYS A 37 17.38 -9.31 -1.69
C LYS A 37 16.80 -8.07 -1.01
N TYR A 38 15.54 -8.15 -0.61
CA TYR A 38 14.86 -7.06 0.08
C TYR A 38 14.76 -7.38 1.58
N PRO A 39 15.12 -6.43 2.46
CA PRO A 39 14.87 -6.56 3.89
C PRO A 39 13.39 -6.77 4.19
N ILE A 40 13.12 -7.52 5.25
CA ILE A 40 11.79 -7.68 5.82
C ILE A 40 11.58 -6.55 6.83
N ILE A 41 10.49 -5.80 6.67
CA ILE A 41 10.11 -4.66 7.52
C ILE A 41 8.67 -4.79 7.99
N LEU A 42 8.27 -3.99 8.99
CA LEU A 42 6.87 -3.95 9.45
C LEU A 42 5.93 -3.49 8.34
N GLY A 43 4.82 -4.20 8.19
CA GLY A 43 3.76 -3.84 7.24
C GLY A 43 2.57 -3.17 7.90
N ASP A 44 1.56 -2.85 7.09
CA ASP A 44 0.31 -2.21 7.48
C ASP A 44 -0.94 -3.07 7.16
N HIS A 45 -0.74 -4.32 6.71
CA HIS A 45 -1.83 -5.20 6.28
C HIS A 45 -2.71 -5.65 7.46
N PRO A 46 -4.00 -5.25 7.50
CA PRO A 46 -4.84 -5.44 8.67
C PRO A 46 -5.51 -6.82 8.74
N GLU A 47 -5.38 -7.68 7.74
CA GLU A 47 -6.08 -8.99 7.69
C GLU A 47 -5.19 -10.15 8.15
N CYS A 48 -4.17 -9.85 8.96
CA CYS A 48 -3.39 -10.86 9.65
C CYS A 48 -4.25 -11.60 10.69
N SER A 49 -4.32 -12.93 10.57
CA SER A 49 -5.00 -13.79 11.55
C SER A 49 -4.29 -13.79 12.91
N SER A 50 -2.96 -13.80 12.92
CA SER A 50 -2.14 -13.78 14.13
C SER A 50 -0.79 -13.09 13.90
N GLY A 51 -0.25 -12.44 14.93
CA GLY A 51 1.06 -11.80 14.87
C GLY A 51 1.11 -10.54 13.99
N PRO A 52 2.31 -9.94 13.85
CA PRO A 52 2.49 -8.71 13.09
C PRO A 52 2.48 -8.96 11.57
N PRO A 53 1.97 -8.02 10.75
CA PRO A 53 2.25 -8.00 9.32
C PRO A 53 3.70 -7.62 9.09
N PHE A 54 4.24 -8.12 7.99
CA PHE A 54 5.54 -7.76 7.47
C PHE A 54 5.39 -7.52 5.97
N THR A 55 6.25 -6.68 5.44
CA THR A 55 6.40 -6.43 4.02
C THR A 55 7.89 -6.42 3.69
N ILE A 56 8.20 -6.18 2.42
CA ILE A 56 9.56 -5.95 1.95
C ILE A 56 9.82 -4.45 1.84
N ASP A 57 11.07 -4.06 2.09
CA ASP A 57 11.53 -2.70 1.85
C ASP A 57 11.67 -2.41 0.34
N TRP A 58 11.78 -1.13 -0.02
CA TRP A 58 12.06 -0.69 -1.38
C TRP A 58 13.53 -0.81 -1.75
N GLU A 59 14.40 -0.66 -0.76
CA GLU A 59 15.85 -0.75 -0.95
C GLU A 59 16.30 -2.21 -0.93
N TYR A 60 16.96 -2.64 -2.02
CA TYR A 60 17.49 -3.99 -2.12
C TYR A 60 18.99 -4.03 -1.84
N ILE A 61 19.40 -5.13 -1.23
CA ILE A 61 20.80 -5.49 -1.05
C ILE A 61 21.25 -6.19 -2.34
N LYS A 62 22.24 -5.59 -3.02
CA LYS A 62 22.86 -6.15 -4.22
C LYS A 62 23.56 -7.46 -3.87
N SER A 63 23.27 -8.51 -4.65
CA SER A 63 23.99 -9.77 -4.57
C SER A 63 24.92 -9.93 -5.79
N LYS A 64 25.86 -10.87 -5.71
CA LYS A 64 26.77 -11.17 -6.81
C LYS A 64 26.00 -11.80 -7.97
N ASP A 65 26.36 -11.44 -9.19
CA ASP A 65 25.84 -12.06 -10.40
C ASP A 65 26.26 -13.53 -10.43
N VAL A 66 25.33 -14.43 -10.77
CA VAL A 66 25.57 -15.89 -10.84
C VAL A 66 25.24 -16.38 -12.25
N PRO A 67 26.02 -17.28 -12.87
CA PRO A 67 25.65 -17.90 -14.15
C PRO A 67 24.29 -18.58 -14.04
N VAL A 68 23.46 -18.46 -15.09
CA VAL A 68 22.09 -19.00 -15.09
C VAL A 68 22.08 -20.50 -14.80
N ASP A 69 22.99 -21.26 -15.40
CA ASP A 69 23.06 -22.72 -15.21
C ASP A 69 23.32 -23.10 -13.75
N VAL A 70 24.20 -22.36 -13.06
CA VAL A 70 24.50 -22.58 -11.64
C VAL A 70 23.29 -22.23 -10.77
N TYR A 71 22.60 -21.13 -11.09
CA TYR A 71 21.39 -20.74 -10.37
C TYR A 71 20.29 -21.80 -10.48
N GLU A 72 19.98 -22.26 -11.70
CA GLU A 72 18.96 -23.29 -11.94
C GLU A 72 19.32 -24.63 -11.29
N ALA A 73 20.59 -25.05 -11.33
CA ALA A 73 21.04 -26.27 -10.68
C ALA A 73 20.93 -26.23 -9.14
N SER A 74 21.01 -25.03 -8.55
CA SER A 74 20.93 -24.83 -7.10
C SER A 74 19.52 -24.62 -6.55
N LYS A 75 18.49 -24.56 -7.42
CA LYS A 75 17.13 -24.27 -6.98
C LYS A 75 16.57 -25.39 -6.10
N PRO A 76 16.01 -25.07 -4.93
CA PRO A 76 15.27 -26.06 -4.14
C PRO A 76 13.99 -26.47 -4.87
N VAL A 77 13.39 -27.57 -4.42
CA VAL A 77 12.07 -28.03 -4.88
C VAL A 77 11.05 -26.90 -4.73
N ARG A 78 10.13 -26.78 -5.71
CA ARG A 78 9.08 -25.76 -5.69
C ARG A 78 8.21 -25.93 -4.45
N ARG A 79 7.97 -24.82 -3.75
CA ARG A 79 7.13 -24.82 -2.54
C ARG A 79 5.67 -25.18 -2.86
N THR A 80 5.03 -25.90 -1.94
CA THR A 80 3.57 -26.11 -1.97
C THR A 80 2.84 -24.84 -1.53
N VAL A 81 1.52 -24.77 -1.74
CA VAL A 81 0.70 -23.62 -1.32
C VAL A 81 0.77 -23.40 0.19
N GLU A 82 0.78 -24.48 0.98
CA GLU A 82 0.90 -24.44 2.44
C GLU A 82 2.25 -23.85 2.88
N GLN A 83 3.33 -24.18 2.18
CA GLN A 83 4.68 -23.66 2.44
C GLN A 83 4.86 -22.19 2.03
N LEU A 84 3.90 -21.62 1.29
CA LEU A 84 3.86 -20.19 0.98
C LEU A 84 3.18 -19.38 2.09
N ASN A 85 2.42 -20.03 2.98
CA ASN A 85 1.83 -19.37 4.13
C ASN A 85 2.85 -19.29 5.27
N VAL A 86 3.17 -18.07 5.71
CA VAL A 86 4.14 -17.85 6.78
C VAL A 86 3.40 -17.62 8.09
N ASP A 87 3.62 -18.49 9.06
CA ASP A 87 2.98 -18.41 10.37
C ASP A 87 3.35 -17.13 11.13
N GLY A 88 2.43 -16.64 11.96
CA GLY A 88 2.59 -15.43 12.76
C GLY A 88 3.84 -15.43 13.65
N ALA A 89 4.20 -16.58 14.24
CA ALA A 89 5.39 -16.69 15.07
C ALA A 89 6.68 -16.57 14.24
N ILE A 90 6.70 -17.17 13.04
CA ILE A 90 7.82 -17.05 12.10
C ILE A 90 7.98 -15.60 11.63
N ARG A 91 6.88 -14.92 11.33
CA ARG A 91 6.90 -13.50 10.95
C ARG A 91 7.48 -12.62 12.06
N LEU A 92 7.09 -12.87 13.31
CA LEU A 92 7.63 -12.17 14.47
C LEU A 92 9.14 -12.38 14.61
N ASP A 93 9.60 -13.63 14.54
CA ASP A 93 11.03 -13.97 14.61
C ASP A 93 11.83 -13.29 13.49
N LEU A 94 11.32 -13.29 12.25
CA LEU A 94 11.96 -12.61 11.11
C LEU A 94 12.11 -11.10 11.35
N LEU A 95 11.07 -10.44 11.87
CA LEU A 95 11.10 -9.00 12.16
C LEU A 95 12.10 -8.67 13.28
N LEU A 96 12.12 -9.47 14.35
CA LEU A 96 13.05 -9.27 15.47
C LEU A 96 14.49 -9.48 15.04
N ARG A 97 14.77 -10.49 14.22
CA ARG A 97 16.10 -10.70 13.59
C ARG A 97 16.49 -9.57 12.64
N GLY A 98 15.50 -8.94 12.01
CA GLY A 98 15.67 -7.75 11.18
C GLY A 98 15.99 -6.47 11.95
N GLY A 99 16.03 -6.52 13.30
CA GLY A 99 16.34 -5.36 14.14
C GLY A 99 15.13 -4.50 14.50
N VAL A 100 13.91 -4.95 14.20
CA VAL A 100 12.69 -4.24 14.59
C VAL A 100 12.49 -4.36 16.10
N SER A 101 12.22 -3.24 16.77
CA SER A 101 11.97 -3.22 18.21
C SER A 101 10.66 -3.94 18.54
N SER A 102 10.66 -4.72 19.63
CA SER A 102 9.44 -5.36 20.14
C SER A 102 8.34 -4.36 20.47
N ARG A 103 8.69 -3.12 20.83
CA ARG A 103 7.73 -2.04 21.08
C ARG A 103 6.97 -1.67 19.80
N ASP A 104 7.68 -1.53 18.69
CA ASP A 104 7.09 -1.14 17.41
C ASP A 104 6.18 -2.25 16.90
N VAL A 105 6.65 -3.49 16.97
CA VAL A 105 5.83 -4.69 16.68
C VAL A 105 4.52 -4.66 17.46
N HIS A 106 4.59 -4.43 18.77
CA HIS A 106 3.38 -4.40 19.61
C HIS A 106 2.43 -3.28 19.19
N SER A 107 2.96 -2.08 18.95
CA SER A 107 2.15 -0.92 18.51
C SER A 107 1.41 -1.18 17.19
N THR A 108 2.06 -1.85 16.24
CA THR A 108 1.47 -2.23 14.95
C THR A 108 0.37 -3.26 15.14
N ILE A 109 0.58 -4.27 15.98
CA ILE A 109 -0.45 -5.28 16.31
C ILE A 109 -1.68 -4.61 16.91
N THR A 110 -1.52 -3.71 17.88
CA THR A 110 -2.64 -2.98 18.50
C THR A 110 -3.40 -2.13 17.48
N THR A 111 -2.68 -1.47 16.58
CA THR A 111 -3.28 -0.65 15.51
C THR A 111 -4.13 -1.51 14.59
N ILE A 112 -3.62 -2.68 14.19
CA ILE A 112 -4.33 -3.61 13.31
C ILE A 112 -5.57 -4.20 13.98
N GLN A 113 -5.46 -4.63 15.24
CA GLN A 113 -6.62 -5.11 16.00
C GLN A 113 -7.71 -4.04 16.08
N THR A 114 -7.31 -2.76 16.22
CA THR A 114 -8.24 -1.63 16.19
C THR A 114 -8.93 -1.52 14.82
N ILE A 115 -8.17 -1.61 13.72
CA ILE A 115 -8.72 -1.58 12.35
C ILE A 115 -9.66 -2.77 12.10
N GLN A 116 -9.28 -3.97 12.51
CA GLN A 116 -10.12 -5.17 12.39
C GLN A 116 -11.44 -5.00 13.13
N LYS A 117 -11.40 -4.49 14.36
CA LYS A 117 -12.61 -4.19 15.15
C LYS A 117 -13.50 -3.15 14.48
N GLN A 118 -12.91 -2.11 13.90
CA GLN A 118 -13.65 -1.11 13.14
C GLN A 118 -14.31 -1.72 11.89
N ARG A 119 -13.58 -2.54 11.12
CA ARG A 119 -14.10 -3.24 9.94
C ARG A 119 -15.24 -4.19 10.29
N SER A 120 -15.07 -5.00 11.34
CA SER A 120 -16.12 -5.88 11.85
C SER A 120 -17.38 -5.10 12.23
N ARG A 121 -17.22 -3.98 12.95
CA ARG A 121 -18.35 -3.11 13.31
C ARG A 121 -19.05 -2.54 12.08
N THR A 122 -18.31 -2.07 11.07
CA THR A 122 -18.90 -1.58 9.83
C THR A 122 -19.73 -2.66 9.16
N VAL A 123 -19.19 -3.88 9.00
CA VAL A 123 -19.89 -5.03 8.41
C VAL A 123 -21.18 -5.35 9.18
N THR A 124 -21.12 -5.43 10.52
CA THR A 124 -22.29 -5.70 11.36
C THR A 124 -23.36 -4.61 11.25
N LEU A 125 -22.96 -3.36 11.04
CA LEU A 125 -23.89 -2.23 10.93
C LEU A 125 -24.40 -1.98 9.52
N LEU A 126 -23.88 -2.65 8.47
CA LEU A 126 -24.32 -2.47 7.09
C LEU A 126 -25.85 -2.55 6.91
N PRO A 127 -26.56 -3.53 7.50
CA PRO A 127 -28.03 -3.61 7.36
C PRO A 127 -28.76 -2.40 7.94
N PHE A 128 -28.17 -1.72 8.92
CA PHE A 128 -28.76 -0.57 9.61
C PHE A 128 -28.16 0.77 9.15
N SER A 129 -27.25 0.77 8.19
CA SER A 129 -26.52 1.96 7.71
C SER A 129 -27.46 3.09 7.28
N LYS A 130 -28.43 2.80 6.40
CA LYS A 130 -29.42 3.78 5.92
C LYS A 130 -30.30 4.34 7.04
N LEU A 131 -30.67 3.49 8.01
CA LEU A 131 -31.46 3.93 9.16
C LEU A 131 -30.63 4.81 10.10
N GLN A 132 -29.35 4.48 10.29
CA GLN A 132 -28.41 5.26 11.07
C GLN A 132 -28.16 6.65 10.44
N GLU A 133 -28.02 6.73 9.12
CA GLU A 133 -27.88 7.99 8.39
C GLU A 133 -29.10 8.89 8.58
N ALA A 134 -30.30 8.37 8.35
CA ALA A 134 -31.55 9.11 8.56
C ALA A 134 -31.70 9.58 10.02
N ALA A 135 -31.39 8.71 10.99
CA ALA A 135 -31.42 9.05 12.41
C ALA A 135 -30.35 10.08 12.82
N SER A 136 -29.19 10.11 12.14
CA SER A 136 -28.13 11.08 12.40
C SER A 136 -28.52 12.49 11.93
N VAL A 137 -29.19 12.59 10.77
CA VAL A 137 -29.79 13.84 10.29
C VAL A 137 -30.86 14.31 11.27
N GLY A 138 -31.74 13.41 11.71
CA GLY A 138 -32.76 13.70 12.72
C GLY A 138 -32.16 14.22 14.04
N ARG A 139 -31.10 13.57 14.56
CA ARG A 139 -30.40 14.02 15.78
C ARG A 139 -29.74 15.40 15.60
N SER A 140 -29.16 15.67 14.43
CA SER A 140 -28.55 16.97 14.13
C SER A 140 -29.60 18.09 14.14
N ILE A 141 -30.76 17.85 13.52
CA ILE A 141 -31.90 18.77 13.53
C ILE A 141 -32.42 18.98 14.95
N LEU A 142 -32.61 17.90 15.72
CA LEU A 142 -33.07 17.97 17.12
C LEU A 142 -32.11 18.76 18.02
N ASN A 143 -30.80 18.56 17.87
CA ASN A 143 -29.79 19.30 18.63
C ASN A 143 -29.75 20.78 18.23
N HIS A 144 -29.87 21.09 16.94
CA HIS A 144 -29.96 22.47 16.46
C HIS A 144 -31.20 23.18 17.02
N ASN A 145 -32.34 22.48 17.06
CA ASN A 145 -33.59 23.04 17.57
C ASN A 145 -33.60 23.22 19.10
N LYS A 146 -32.96 22.31 19.85
CA LYS A 146 -32.75 22.46 21.30
C LYS A 146 -31.92 23.69 21.63
N ASN A 147 -30.81 23.91 20.92
CA ASN A 147 -29.94 25.08 21.14
C ASN A 147 -30.67 26.40 20.82
N ASN A 148 -31.44 26.44 19.73
CA ASN A 148 -32.25 27.61 19.40
C ASN A 148 -33.33 27.91 20.45
N ASN A 149 -34.04 26.89 20.95
CA ASN A 149 -35.03 27.07 22.01
C ASN A 149 -34.41 27.52 23.34
N HIS A 150 -33.21 27.03 23.67
CA HIS A 150 -32.48 27.45 24.87
C HIS A 150 -32.06 28.92 24.79
N ASN A 151 -31.57 29.37 23.63
CA ASN A 151 -31.23 30.77 23.37
C ASN A 151 -32.48 31.68 23.38
N LYS A 152 -33.61 31.22 22.83
CA LYS A 152 -34.87 31.96 22.82
C LYS A 152 -35.42 32.16 24.24
N LYS A 153 -35.34 31.13 25.11
CA LYS A 153 -35.70 31.24 26.53
C LYS A 153 -34.79 32.20 27.30
N LYS A 154 -33.47 32.19 27.06
CA LYS A 154 -32.53 33.13 27.68
C LYS A 154 -32.83 34.58 27.26
N ASN A 155 -33.11 34.82 25.98
CA ASN A 155 -33.46 36.16 25.49
C ASN A 155 -34.79 36.66 26.06
N LYS A 156 -35.81 35.80 26.19
CA LYS A 156 -37.10 36.17 26.81
C LYS A 156 -36.98 36.47 28.31
N LYS A 157 -36.10 35.77 29.05
CA LYS A 157 -35.79 36.11 30.45
C LYS A 157 -35.09 37.47 30.56
N LYS A 158 -34.13 37.75 29.69
CA LYS A 158 -33.43 39.04 29.66
C LYS A 158 -34.38 40.20 29.31
N SER A 159 -35.29 40.03 28.34
CA SER A 159 -36.28 41.06 28.01
C SER A 159 -37.26 41.29 29.16
N ASN A 160 -37.74 40.23 29.82
CA ASN A 160 -38.66 40.38 30.95
C ASN A 160 -38.00 41.07 32.16
N MET A 161 -36.71 40.82 32.43
CA MET A 161 -35.98 41.55 33.47
C MET A 161 -35.76 43.03 33.11
N ALA A 162 -35.52 43.33 31.83
CA ALA A 162 -35.41 44.72 31.36
C ALA A 162 -36.73 45.49 31.47
N SER A 163 -37.87 44.84 31.19
CA SER A 163 -39.20 45.45 31.38
C SER A 163 -39.55 45.67 32.85
N HIS A 164 -39.16 44.76 33.76
CA HIS A 164 -39.46 44.93 35.19
C HIS A 164 -38.68 46.08 35.84
N ASN A 165 -37.46 46.34 35.36
CA ASN A 165 -36.62 47.45 35.83
C ASN A 165 -37.06 48.83 35.30
N ASN A 166 -37.82 48.89 34.21
CA ASN A 166 -38.37 50.16 33.71
C ASN A 166 -39.66 50.58 34.42
N VAL A 167 -40.46 49.64 34.92
CA VAL A 167 -41.70 49.94 35.67
C VAL A 167 -41.40 50.47 37.07
N THR A 168 -40.35 49.98 37.72
CA THR A 168 -39.93 50.44 39.06
C THR A 168 -39.32 51.84 39.07
N LYS A 169 -38.91 52.38 37.91
CA LYS A 169 -38.28 53.70 37.78
C LYS A 169 -39.27 54.84 37.53
N LEU A 170 -40.57 54.55 37.39
CA LEU A 170 -41.65 55.53 37.17
C LEU A 170 -42.54 55.74 38.42
N GLN A 171 -42.26 55.06 39.53
CA GLN A 171 -42.97 55.21 40.80
C GLN A 171 -42.15 55.93 41.90
N SER A 172 -41.03 56.54 41.53
CA SER A 172 -40.26 57.47 42.37
C SER A 172 -40.27 58.85 41.73
#